data_AF-A0A0C3PW08-F1
#
_entry.id   AF-A0A0C3PW08-F1
#
_cell.length_a   1.000
_cell.length_b   1.000
_cell.length_c   1.000
_cell.angle_alpha   90.00
_cell.angle_beta   90.00
_cell.angle_gamma   90.00
#
_symmetry.space_group_name_H-M   'P 1'
#
loop_
_entity.id
_entity.type
_entity.pdbx_description
1 polymer ?
#
loop_
_entity_poly.entity_id
_entity_poly.type
_entity_poly.pdbx_seq_one_letter_code
_entity_poly.pdbx_strand_id
1 'polypeptide(L)'
;MKLSSLAVLIVTAAYASGYPLSQWRKRDVDPAIVPDFGFESGVNPTGTGDCDGAPGTNVKIPCFCPPPRDVMLKALNENIAAGHCVNNTVVSFDFPTDNSIQSEISRINGVLVTLQNLRGPGVGCPAASTTLNARRTGNCDGAIPGGPKIPCQCPPPRDEFISQLQDNAVAGKAVHNPDVKVDFPLDDSVASKKARIIASLITIQNLRGPGVGCPAVSTTLSQQLEALG
;
A
#
# COMPACT_ATOMS: atom_id res chain seq x y z
N MET A 1 -17.34 88.28 14.05
CA MET A 1 -16.01 87.67 13.87
C MET A 1 -16.20 86.20 13.54
N LYS A 2 -15.50 85.75 12.50
CA LYS A 2 -15.53 84.41 11.88
C LYS A 2 -15.07 83.34 12.87
N LEU A 3 -15.59 82.12 12.75
CA LEU A 3 -14.86 80.88 12.99
C LEU A 3 -15.48 79.77 12.13
N SER A 4 -14.81 79.45 11.03
CA SER A 4 -15.11 78.35 10.12
C SER A 4 -14.55 77.05 10.70
N SER A 5 -15.38 76.02 10.83
CA SER A 5 -14.95 74.67 11.23
C SER A 5 -14.55 73.85 10.00
N LEU A 6 -13.28 73.47 9.93
CA LEU A 6 -12.75 72.48 8.99
C LEU A 6 -13.20 71.07 9.42
N ALA A 7 -13.82 70.32 8.50
CA ALA A 7 -13.99 68.87 8.63
C ALA A 7 -12.77 68.16 8.03
N VAL A 8 -12.03 67.43 8.87
CA VAL A 8 -10.90 66.58 8.47
C VAL A 8 -11.46 65.21 8.03
N LEU A 9 -11.27 64.88 6.75
CA LEU A 9 -11.58 63.56 6.18
C LEU A 9 -10.37 62.64 6.41
N ILE A 10 -10.54 61.64 7.28
CA ILE A 10 -9.56 60.58 7.50
C ILE A 10 -9.84 59.46 6.48
N VAL A 11 -8.93 59.27 5.53
CA VAL A 11 -8.95 58.13 4.61
C VAL A 11 -8.22 56.96 5.27
N THR A 12 -8.95 55.92 5.68
CA THR A 12 -8.38 54.67 6.16
C THR A 12 -8.07 53.75 4.98
N ALA A 13 -6.78 53.64 4.63
CA ALA A 13 -6.30 52.62 3.69
C ALA A 13 -6.27 51.25 4.39
N ALA A 14 -7.14 50.34 3.98
CA ALA A 14 -7.09 48.94 4.39
C ALA A 14 -5.91 48.25 3.69
N TYR A 15 -4.81 48.05 4.42
CA TYR A 15 -3.74 47.16 4.00
C TYR A 15 -4.24 45.71 4.10
N ALA A 16 -4.65 45.14 2.97
CA ALA A 16 -4.77 43.70 2.84
C ALA A 16 -3.36 43.11 2.85
N SER A 17 -2.90 42.68 4.02
CA SER A 17 -1.70 41.84 4.14
C SER A 17 -1.95 40.55 3.35
N GLY A 18 -1.36 40.46 2.17
CA GLY A 18 -1.24 39.21 1.41
C GLY A 18 -0.34 38.26 2.16
N TYR A 19 -0.88 37.58 3.17
CA TYR A 19 -0.26 36.36 3.65
C TYR A 19 -0.32 35.37 2.49
N PRO A 20 0.81 34.87 1.97
CA PRO A 20 0.75 33.70 1.13
C PRO A 20 0.08 32.64 2.00
N LEU A 21 -1.10 32.19 1.59
CA LEU A 21 -1.65 30.94 2.09
C LEU A 21 -0.54 29.93 1.84
N SER A 22 0.20 29.59 2.89
CA SER A 22 1.10 28.46 2.92
C SER A 22 0.20 27.29 2.57
N GLN A 23 0.19 26.98 1.28
CA GLN A 23 -0.45 25.83 0.72
C GLN A 23 0.02 24.70 1.61
N TRP A 24 -0.92 24.08 2.30
CA TRP A 24 -0.71 22.83 3.01
C TRP A 24 -0.30 21.80 1.95
N ARG A 25 0.93 21.88 1.45
CA ARG A 25 1.55 20.77 0.73
C ARG A 25 1.58 19.68 1.78
N LYS A 26 0.81 18.62 1.55
CA LYS A 26 1.19 17.32 2.10
C LYS A 26 2.69 17.21 1.87
N ARG A 27 3.45 17.00 2.94
CA ARG A 27 4.90 16.82 2.85
C ARG A 27 5.17 15.79 1.76
N ASP A 28 6.20 16.03 0.95
CA ASP A 28 6.67 15.04 -0.01
C ASP A 28 6.87 13.71 0.72
N VAL A 29 6.57 12.61 0.03
CA VAL A 29 6.76 11.28 0.57
C VAL A 29 8.22 11.07 0.94
N ASP A 30 8.48 10.39 2.06
CA ASP A 30 9.82 9.96 2.41
C ASP A 30 10.34 8.99 1.32
N PRO A 31 11.42 9.32 0.58
CA PRO A 31 11.93 8.46 -0.48
C PRO A 31 12.38 7.08 0.00
N ALA A 32 12.65 6.91 1.31
CA ALA A 32 13.08 5.65 1.91
C ALA A 32 11.95 4.61 1.98
N ILE A 33 10.69 5.03 2.09
CA ILE A 33 9.54 4.11 2.09
C ILE A 33 9.02 3.80 0.69
N VAL A 34 9.50 4.52 -0.33
CA VAL A 34 9.13 4.31 -1.73
C VAL A 34 9.90 3.10 -2.28
N PRO A 35 9.22 2.02 -2.70
CA PRO A 35 9.87 0.84 -3.26
C PRO A 35 10.81 1.18 -4.41
N ASP A 36 11.96 0.50 -4.47
CA ASP A 36 12.86 0.59 -5.62
C ASP A 36 12.37 -0.25 -6.79
N PHE A 37 12.70 0.17 -8.02
CA PHE A 37 12.33 -0.56 -9.22
C PHE A 37 13.01 -1.93 -9.30
N GLY A 38 14.21 -2.05 -8.72
CA GLY A 38 15.02 -3.27 -8.79
C GLY A 38 15.32 -3.71 -10.22
N PHE A 39 15.29 -2.78 -11.17
CA PHE A 39 15.58 -2.99 -12.59
C PHE A 39 16.03 -1.66 -13.21
N GLU A 40 16.82 -1.74 -14.28
CA GLU A 40 17.38 -0.58 -14.97
C GLU A 40 16.87 -0.48 -16.40
N SER A 41 16.86 0.73 -16.95
CA SER A 41 16.42 0.98 -18.32
C SER A 41 17.46 0.55 -19.35
N GLY A 42 17.04 0.30 -20.58
CA GLY A 42 17.97 0.11 -21.69
C GLY A 42 18.61 -1.28 -21.77
N VAL A 43 18.08 -2.28 -21.07
CA VAL A 43 18.62 -3.65 -21.08
C VAL A 43 18.35 -4.31 -22.43
N ASN A 44 19.42 -4.80 -23.08
CA ASN A 44 19.37 -5.55 -24.36
C ASN A 44 18.50 -4.87 -25.45
N PRO A 45 18.89 -3.68 -25.93
CA PRO A 45 18.12 -2.95 -26.93
C PRO A 45 18.06 -3.74 -28.25
N THR A 46 16.87 -3.81 -28.85
CA THR A 46 16.65 -4.47 -30.15
C THR A 46 17.04 -3.60 -31.35
N GLY A 47 17.34 -2.32 -31.12
CA GLY A 47 17.56 -1.32 -32.17
C GLY A 47 16.28 -0.71 -32.75
N THR A 48 15.09 -1.15 -32.33
CA THR A 48 13.78 -0.62 -32.79
C THR A 48 13.04 0.22 -31.74
N GLY A 49 13.68 0.49 -30.60
CA GLY A 49 13.10 1.25 -29.48
C GLY A 49 12.65 0.39 -28.29
N ASP A 50 12.64 -0.94 -28.45
CA ASP A 50 12.29 -1.91 -27.40
C ASP A 50 13.52 -2.58 -26.78
N CYS A 51 13.40 -2.82 -25.48
CA CYS A 51 14.38 -3.45 -24.59
C CYS A 51 13.74 -4.61 -23.83
N ASP A 52 14.56 -5.43 -23.18
CA ASP A 52 14.08 -6.49 -22.30
C ASP A 52 13.45 -5.90 -21.03
N GLY A 53 12.29 -6.44 -20.65
CA GLY A 53 11.70 -6.21 -19.34
C GLY A 53 12.46 -6.88 -18.21
N ALA A 54 12.03 -6.59 -16.99
CA ALA A 54 12.59 -7.14 -15.77
C ALA A 54 12.63 -8.69 -15.81
N PRO A 55 13.59 -9.33 -15.12
CA PRO A 55 13.74 -10.78 -15.12
C PRO A 55 12.44 -11.50 -14.77
N GLY A 56 12.14 -12.59 -15.48
CA GLY A 56 10.95 -13.41 -15.29
C GLY A 56 9.67 -12.88 -15.96
N THR A 57 9.71 -11.72 -16.64
CA THR A 57 8.53 -11.19 -17.36
C THR A 57 8.42 -11.69 -18.79
N ASN A 58 9.53 -11.96 -19.49
CA ASN A 58 9.59 -12.29 -20.92
C ASN A 58 8.84 -11.28 -21.83
N VAL A 59 8.69 -10.03 -21.37
CA VAL A 59 7.97 -8.95 -22.08
C VAL A 59 8.97 -7.92 -22.57
N LYS A 60 8.81 -7.45 -23.82
CA LYS A 60 9.54 -6.29 -24.33
C LYS A 60 8.91 -5.00 -23.82
N ILE A 61 9.74 -4.04 -23.45
CA ILE A 61 9.33 -2.74 -22.90
C ILE A 61 10.01 -1.60 -23.67
N PRO A 62 9.48 -0.37 -23.62
CA PRO A 62 10.21 0.78 -24.16
C PRO A 62 11.57 0.95 -23.46
N CYS A 63 12.63 1.20 -24.21
CA CYS A 63 13.99 1.29 -23.65
C CYS A 63 14.20 2.41 -22.63
N PHE A 64 13.33 3.41 -22.59
CA PHE A 64 13.38 4.48 -21.57
C PHE A 64 12.75 4.05 -20.23
N CYS A 65 12.20 2.84 -20.12
CA CYS A 65 11.58 2.32 -18.92
C CYS A 65 12.50 1.36 -18.17
N PRO A 66 12.52 1.40 -16.82
CA PRO A 66 11.84 2.37 -15.96
C PRO A 66 12.45 3.79 -16.10
N PRO A 67 11.70 4.86 -15.79
CA PRO A 67 12.23 6.21 -15.85
C PRO A 67 13.31 6.42 -14.76
N PRO A 68 14.06 7.54 -14.79
CA PRO A 68 14.83 7.97 -13.63
C PRO A 68 13.98 8.06 -12.36
N ARG A 69 14.56 7.68 -11.21
CA ARG A 69 13.83 7.57 -9.92
C ARG A 69 13.24 8.92 -9.49
N ASP A 70 13.93 10.02 -9.74
CA ASP A 70 13.48 11.39 -9.45
C ASP A 70 12.24 11.78 -10.27
N VAL A 71 12.17 11.38 -11.54
CA VAL A 71 10.98 11.58 -12.39
C VAL A 71 9.78 10.85 -11.81
N MET A 72 9.95 9.61 -11.35
CA MET A 72 8.87 8.85 -10.71
C MET A 72 8.47 9.45 -9.36
N LEU A 73 9.43 9.82 -8.50
CA LEU A 73 9.16 10.43 -7.20
C LEU A 73 8.38 11.75 -7.35
N LYS A 74 8.72 12.56 -8.35
CA LYS A 74 7.97 13.78 -8.67
C LYS A 74 6.50 13.49 -9.00
N ALA A 75 6.26 12.55 -9.92
CA ALA A 75 4.90 12.15 -10.30
C ALA A 75 4.13 11.51 -9.13
N LEU A 76 4.82 10.73 -8.29
CA LEU A 76 4.24 10.12 -7.10
C LEU A 76 3.77 11.18 -6.10
N ASN A 77 4.59 12.18 -5.82
CA ASN A 77 4.23 13.29 -4.94
C ASN A 77 3.04 14.10 -5.47
N GLU A 78 2.97 14.32 -6.80
CA GLU A 78 1.81 14.96 -7.44
C GLU A 78 0.53 14.15 -7.22
N ASN A 79 0.59 12.82 -7.40
CA ASN A 79 -0.56 11.94 -7.16
C ASN A 79 -1.01 11.94 -5.68
N ILE A 80 -0.07 11.90 -4.74
CA ILE A 80 -0.36 11.93 -3.29
C ILE A 80 -0.98 13.27 -2.87
N ALA A 81 -0.44 14.37 -3.41
CA ALA A 81 -0.97 15.71 -3.16
C ALA A 81 -2.40 15.85 -3.71
N ALA A 82 -2.67 15.31 -4.90
CA ALA A 82 -3.98 15.31 -5.52
C ALA A 82 -4.97 14.31 -4.90
N GLY A 83 -4.49 13.26 -4.23
CA GLY A 83 -5.31 12.13 -3.75
C GLY A 83 -5.83 11.22 -4.87
N HIS A 84 -5.34 11.41 -6.10
CA HIS A 84 -5.68 10.63 -7.29
C HIS A 84 -4.53 10.71 -8.29
N CYS A 85 -4.51 9.84 -9.30
CA CYS A 85 -3.51 9.92 -10.35
C CYS A 85 -3.76 11.16 -11.23
N VAL A 86 -2.84 12.12 -11.26
CA VAL A 86 -3.05 13.43 -11.94
C VAL A 86 -3.29 13.29 -13.45
N ASN A 87 -2.71 12.26 -14.06
CA ASN A 87 -2.85 11.94 -15.48
C ASN A 87 -3.95 10.90 -15.75
N ASN A 88 -4.61 10.39 -14.72
CA ASN A 88 -5.72 9.43 -14.81
C ASN A 88 -6.64 9.59 -13.61
N THR A 89 -7.47 10.63 -13.63
CA THR A 89 -8.19 11.15 -12.46
C THR A 89 -9.26 10.20 -11.90
N VAL A 90 -9.63 9.15 -12.63
CA VAL A 90 -10.53 8.10 -12.13
C VAL A 90 -9.85 7.14 -11.15
N VAL A 91 -8.52 7.13 -11.10
CA VAL A 91 -7.74 6.28 -10.19
C VAL A 91 -7.46 7.05 -8.90
N SER A 92 -8.15 6.66 -7.82
CA SER A 92 -7.84 7.15 -6.47
C SER A 92 -6.43 6.74 -6.05
N PHE A 93 -5.77 7.58 -5.27
CA PHE A 93 -4.38 7.36 -4.89
C PHE A 93 -4.22 7.48 -3.37
N ASP A 94 -3.73 6.40 -2.75
CA ASP A 94 -3.35 6.37 -1.34
C ASP A 94 -1.92 5.83 -1.20
N PHE A 95 -1.17 6.38 -0.25
CA PHE A 95 0.23 6.04 -0.02
C PHE A 95 0.54 6.02 1.48
N PRO A 96 0.18 4.92 2.17
CA PRO A 96 0.31 4.83 3.62
C PRO A 96 1.78 4.74 4.06
N THR A 97 2.09 5.35 5.21
CA THR A 97 3.46 5.50 5.72
C THR A 97 3.79 4.54 6.86
N ASP A 98 2.85 3.72 7.33
CA ASP A 98 3.13 2.72 8.35
C ASP A 98 3.89 1.51 7.78
N ASN A 99 4.40 0.68 8.69
CA ASN A 99 5.25 -0.46 8.38
C ASN A 99 4.47 -1.77 8.22
N SER A 100 3.14 -1.73 8.07
CA SER A 100 2.37 -2.93 7.77
C SER A 100 2.63 -3.43 6.35
N ILE A 101 2.49 -4.74 6.17
CA ILE A 101 2.63 -5.38 4.86
C ILE A 101 1.57 -4.86 3.89
N GLN A 102 0.35 -4.58 4.37
CA GLN A 102 -0.70 -3.97 3.55
C GLN A 102 -0.29 -2.58 3.06
N SER A 103 0.35 -1.78 3.92
CA SER A 103 0.86 -0.48 3.54
C SER A 103 2.02 -0.60 2.54
N GLU A 104 2.89 -1.59 2.70
CA GLU A 104 3.93 -1.89 1.71
C GLU A 104 3.36 -2.29 0.34
N ILE A 105 2.36 -3.18 0.29
CA ILE A 105 1.66 -3.54 -0.96
C ILE A 105 1.01 -2.30 -1.57
N SER A 106 0.38 -1.45 -0.76
CA SER A 106 -0.27 -0.23 -1.21
C SER A 106 0.74 0.74 -1.83
N ARG A 107 1.93 0.88 -1.22
CA ARG A 107 3.03 1.65 -1.80
C ARG A 107 3.55 1.06 -3.10
N ILE A 108 3.71 -0.26 -3.20
CA ILE A 108 4.10 -0.94 -4.45
C ILE A 108 3.06 -0.66 -5.55
N ASN A 109 1.76 -0.85 -5.25
CA ASN A 109 0.68 -0.56 -6.18
C ASN A 109 0.66 0.91 -6.58
N GLY A 110 0.87 1.84 -5.63
CA GLY A 110 0.98 3.27 -5.92
C GLY A 110 2.11 3.60 -6.89
N VAL A 111 3.29 3.00 -6.72
CA VAL A 111 4.41 3.17 -7.66
C VAL A 111 4.07 2.58 -9.02
N LEU A 112 3.49 1.38 -9.08
CA LEU A 112 3.07 0.74 -10.35
C LEU A 112 2.02 1.57 -11.11
N VAL A 113 1.00 2.07 -10.41
CA VAL A 113 -0.03 2.96 -10.97
C VAL A 113 0.60 4.26 -11.47
N THR A 114 1.51 4.85 -10.69
CA THR A 114 2.22 6.07 -11.10
C THR A 114 3.02 5.82 -12.38
N LEU A 115 3.79 4.74 -12.46
CA LEU A 115 4.58 4.36 -13.64
C LEU A 115 3.69 4.19 -14.89
N GLN A 116 2.57 3.49 -14.75
CA GLN A 116 1.66 3.21 -15.86
C GLN A 116 0.93 4.46 -16.38
N ASN A 117 0.86 5.53 -15.58
CA ASN A 117 0.11 6.73 -15.92
C ASN A 117 1.00 7.99 -16.02
N LEU A 118 2.32 7.84 -16.23
CA LEU A 118 3.25 8.98 -16.28
C LEU A 118 2.93 10.04 -17.35
N ARG A 119 2.25 9.66 -18.44
CA ARG A 119 1.99 10.52 -19.60
C ARG A 119 0.53 10.49 -20.07
N GLY A 120 -0.38 9.92 -19.26
CA GLY A 120 -1.79 9.76 -19.59
C GLY A 120 -2.33 8.41 -19.12
N PRO A 121 -3.64 8.14 -19.28
CA PRO A 121 -4.25 6.89 -18.82
C PRO A 121 -3.62 5.66 -19.49
N GLY A 122 -2.89 4.86 -18.72
CA GLY A 122 -2.15 3.69 -19.21
C GLY A 122 -0.98 4.01 -20.16
N VAL A 123 -0.62 5.29 -20.30
CA VAL A 123 0.50 5.73 -21.12
C VAL A 123 1.68 6.06 -20.22
N GLY A 124 2.60 5.11 -20.10
CA GLY A 124 3.76 5.22 -19.23
C GLY A 124 4.66 4.01 -19.33
N CYS A 125 5.28 3.63 -18.22
CA CYS A 125 6.10 2.44 -18.15
C CYS A 125 5.27 1.23 -17.66
N PRO A 126 5.32 0.09 -18.37
CA PRO A 126 4.60 -1.10 -17.95
C PRO A 126 5.19 -1.66 -16.67
N ALA A 127 4.39 -2.40 -15.89
CA ALA A 127 4.89 -3.03 -14.65
C ALA A 127 6.07 -3.99 -14.90
N ALA A 128 6.15 -4.56 -16.11
CA ALA A 128 7.27 -5.38 -16.57
C ALA A 128 8.61 -4.61 -16.64
N SER A 129 8.63 -3.29 -16.54
CA SER A 129 9.88 -2.51 -16.44
C SER A 129 10.45 -2.44 -15.02
N THR A 130 9.94 -3.24 -14.09
CA THR A 130 10.39 -3.27 -12.69
C THR A 130 10.24 -4.68 -12.13
N THR A 131 10.91 -4.96 -11.01
CA THR A 131 10.68 -6.18 -10.23
C THR A 131 9.55 -6.03 -9.21
N LEU A 132 8.83 -4.91 -9.21
CA LEU A 132 7.79 -4.59 -8.22
C LEU A 132 6.62 -5.57 -8.24
N ASN A 133 6.25 -6.13 -9.40
CA ASN A 133 5.24 -7.18 -9.47
C ASN A 133 5.71 -8.45 -8.75
N ALA A 134 6.95 -8.87 -9.00
CA ALA A 134 7.54 -10.01 -8.32
C ALA A 134 7.70 -9.75 -6.81
N ARG A 135 8.04 -8.52 -6.42
CA ARG A 135 8.08 -8.09 -5.02
C ARG A 135 6.69 -8.15 -4.39
N ARG A 136 5.66 -7.65 -5.07
CA ARG A 136 4.25 -7.68 -4.61
C ARG A 136 3.72 -9.10 -4.39
N THR A 137 4.17 -10.07 -5.19
CA THR A 137 3.73 -11.48 -5.09
C THR A 137 4.74 -12.39 -4.41
N GLY A 138 5.89 -11.84 -4.00
CA GLY A 138 7.05 -12.58 -3.52
C GLY A 138 7.16 -12.55 -2.00
N ASN A 139 8.40 -12.42 -1.53
CA ASN A 139 8.80 -12.63 -0.14
C ASN A 139 8.96 -11.30 0.62
N CYS A 140 7.96 -10.93 1.43
CA CYS A 140 7.97 -9.77 2.33
C CYS A 140 8.45 -10.13 3.73
N ASP A 141 8.86 -9.13 4.50
CA ASP A 141 9.07 -9.31 5.94
C ASP A 141 7.73 -9.62 6.61
N GLY A 142 7.71 -10.64 7.47
CA GLY A 142 6.53 -11.01 8.24
C GLY A 142 6.25 -10.07 9.41
N ALA A 143 5.24 -10.40 10.23
CA ALA A 143 4.91 -9.63 11.43
C ALA A 143 6.05 -9.58 12.48
N ILE A 144 7.08 -10.41 12.32
CA ILE A 144 8.24 -10.51 13.21
C ILE A 144 9.45 -9.88 12.51
N PRO A 145 10.02 -8.78 13.05
CA PRO A 145 11.25 -8.20 12.52
C PRO A 145 12.40 -9.22 12.49
N GLY A 146 13.04 -9.39 11.34
CA GLY A 146 14.10 -10.40 11.16
C GLY A 146 13.61 -11.85 11.06
N GLY A 147 12.30 -12.08 10.98
CA GLY A 147 11.70 -13.40 10.77
C GLY A 147 11.87 -13.92 9.34
N PRO A 148 11.45 -15.17 9.07
CA PRO A 148 11.45 -15.73 7.72
C PRO A 148 10.57 -14.88 6.80
N LYS A 149 11.01 -14.71 5.55
CA LYS A 149 10.21 -14.02 4.55
C LYS A 149 8.94 -14.83 4.25
N ILE A 150 7.83 -14.13 4.06
CA ILE A 150 6.51 -14.71 3.80
C ILE A 150 5.94 -14.17 2.49
N PRO A 151 4.92 -14.82 1.89
CA PRO A 151 4.21 -14.23 0.77
C PRO A 151 3.70 -12.84 1.13
N CYS A 152 3.97 -11.83 0.31
CA CYS A 152 3.57 -10.45 0.56
C CYS A 152 2.06 -10.25 0.66
N GLN A 153 1.26 -11.18 0.15
CA GLN A 153 -0.20 -11.18 0.34
C GLN A 153 -0.62 -11.58 1.76
N CYS A 154 0.33 -11.86 2.65
CA CYS A 154 0.11 -12.30 4.00
C CYS A 154 0.62 -11.27 5.01
N PRO A 155 -0.15 -10.97 6.08
CA PRO A 155 -1.49 -11.49 6.33
C PRO A 155 -2.52 -10.88 5.35
N PRO A 156 -3.69 -11.52 5.18
CA PRO A 156 -4.77 -10.94 4.38
C PRO A 156 -5.24 -9.58 4.96
N PRO A 157 -5.93 -8.76 4.15
CA PRO A 157 -6.68 -7.61 4.65
C PRO A 157 -7.58 -7.99 5.84
N ARG A 158 -7.71 -7.07 6.81
CA ARG A 158 -8.45 -7.33 8.05
C ARG A 158 -9.90 -7.74 7.80
N ASP A 159 -10.57 -7.09 6.85
CA ASP A 159 -11.99 -7.36 6.56
C ASP A 159 -12.17 -8.74 5.91
N GLU A 160 -11.27 -9.14 5.01
CA GLU A 160 -11.25 -10.49 4.43
C GLU A 160 -11.06 -11.54 5.54
N PHE A 161 -10.09 -11.32 6.43
CA PHE A 161 -9.85 -12.22 7.57
C PHE A 161 -11.07 -12.32 8.50
N ILE A 162 -11.68 -11.20 8.87
CA ILE A 162 -12.85 -11.18 9.76
C ILE A 162 -14.02 -11.92 9.12
N SER A 163 -14.31 -11.64 7.85
CA SER A 163 -15.38 -12.33 7.12
C SER A 163 -15.16 -13.85 7.14
N GLN A 164 -13.96 -14.31 6.78
CA GLN A 164 -13.67 -15.74 6.76
C GLN A 164 -13.71 -16.37 8.16
N LEU A 165 -13.24 -15.68 9.20
CA LEU A 165 -13.30 -16.18 10.57
C LEU A 165 -14.74 -16.34 11.04
N GLN A 166 -15.62 -15.39 10.70
CA GLN A 166 -17.04 -15.46 11.00
C GLN A 166 -17.69 -16.65 10.30
N ASP A 167 -17.43 -16.85 9.01
CA ASP A 167 -17.94 -17.98 8.24
C ASP A 167 -17.48 -19.32 8.83
N ASN A 168 -16.20 -19.41 9.22
CA ASN A 168 -15.64 -20.60 9.87
C ASN A 168 -16.28 -20.88 11.24
N ALA A 169 -16.48 -19.84 12.05
CA ALA A 169 -17.08 -19.96 13.37
C ALA A 169 -18.56 -20.40 13.29
N VAL A 170 -19.32 -19.85 12.34
CA VAL A 170 -20.72 -20.26 12.09
C VAL A 170 -20.79 -21.69 11.59
N ALA A 171 -19.86 -22.11 10.72
CA ALA A 171 -19.83 -23.47 10.19
C ALA A 171 -19.30 -24.52 11.18
N GLY A 172 -18.63 -24.10 12.26
CA GLY A 172 -17.92 -24.98 13.19
C GLY A 172 -16.71 -25.69 12.56
N LYS A 173 -16.26 -25.23 11.39
CA LYS A 173 -15.18 -25.82 10.58
C LYS A 173 -14.63 -24.79 9.61
N ALA A 174 -13.42 -24.99 9.09
CA ALA A 174 -12.88 -24.13 8.05
C ALA A 174 -13.66 -24.35 6.74
N VAL A 175 -14.30 -23.31 6.20
CA VAL A 175 -15.18 -23.42 5.02
C VAL A 175 -14.42 -23.92 3.78
N HIS A 176 -13.16 -23.51 3.64
CA HIS A 176 -12.28 -23.95 2.55
C HIS A 176 -11.42 -25.17 2.91
N ASN A 177 -11.55 -25.71 4.11
CA ASN A 177 -10.96 -27.00 4.51
C ASN A 177 -11.86 -27.70 5.54
N PRO A 178 -13.01 -28.28 5.11
CA PRO A 178 -14.06 -28.74 6.01
C PRO A 178 -13.66 -29.84 7.00
N ASP A 179 -12.52 -30.51 6.78
CA ASP A 179 -11.98 -31.52 7.67
C ASP A 179 -11.37 -30.93 8.96
N VAL A 180 -11.07 -29.62 8.95
CA VAL A 180 -10.53 -28.90 10.10
C VAL A 180 -11.67 -28.24 10.89
N LYS A 181 -11.88 -28.70 12.12
CA LYS A 181 -12.86 -28.13 13.05
C LYS A 181 -12.42 -26.76 13.54
N VAL A 182 -13.40 -25.88 13.76
CA VAL A 182 -13.18 -24.54 14.29
C VAL A 182 -14.11 -24.32 15.47
N ASP A 183 -13.53 -24.13 16.66
CA ASP A 183 -14.26 -23.78 17.87
C ASP A 183 -14.04 -22.30 18.19
N PHE A 184 -15.13 -21.57 18.42
CA PHE A 184 -15.09 -20.13 18.75
C PHE A 184 -15.93 -19.79 19.99
N PRO A 185 -15.55 -20.31 21.18
CA PRO A 185 -16.27 -20.04 22.42
C PRO A 185 -16.20 -18.56 22.81
N LEU A 186 -17.23 -18.06 23.49
CA LEU A 186 -17.38 -16.64 23.82
C LEU A 186 -17.07 -16.28 25.28
N ASP A 187 -16.82 -17.26 26.15
CA ASP A 187 -16.42 -16.98 27.53
C ASP A 187 -14.96 -16.52 27.63
N ASP A 188 -14.59 -16.04 28.82
CA ASP A 188 -13.28 -15.41 29.07
C ASP A 188 -12.21 -16.34 29.65
N SER A 189 -12.50 -17.65 29.71
CA SER A 189 -11.50 -18.61 30.17
C SER A 189 -10.26 -18.60 29.27
N VAL A 190 -9.12 -19.00 29.85
CA VAL A 190 -7.87 -19.16 29.07
C VAL A 190 -8.07 -20.19 27.96
N ALA A 191 -8.81 -21.26 28.21
CA ALA A 191 -9.16 -22.26 27.21
C ALA A 191 -9.90 -21.64 26.02
N SER A 192 -10.89 -20.81 26.28
CA SER A 192 -11.67 -20.14 25.23
C SER A 192 -10.86 -19.09 24.47
N LYS A 193 -9.96 -18.36 25.14
CA LYS A 193 -8.99 -17.47 24.47
C LYS A 193 -8.05 -18.24 23.54
N LYS A 194 -7.50 -19.37 23.99
CA LYS A 194 -6.66 -20.25 23.15
C LYS A 194 -7.44 -20.76 21.94
N ALA A 195 -8.68 -21.23 22.15
CA ALA A 195 -9.53 -21.71 21.06
C ALA A 195 -9.77 -20.64 19.99
N ARG A 196 -10.04 -19.38 20.38
CA ARG A 196 -10.21 -18.27 19.42
C ARG A 196 -8.94 -17.94 18.64
N ILE A 197 -7.76 -18.01 19.27
CA ILE A 197 -6.48 -17.82 18.57
C ILE A 197 -6.21 -18.98 17.60
N ILE A 198 -6.48 -20.23 18.03
CA ILE A 198 -6.37 -21.40 17.17
C ILE A 198 -7.31 -21.29 15.96
N ALA A 199 -8.57 -20.89 16.17
CA ALA A 199 -9.52 -20.60 15.10
C ALA A 199 -9.00 -19.53 14.11
N SER A 200 -8.35 -18.50 14.63
CA SER A 200 -7.73 -17.44 13.83
C SER A 200 -6.56 -17.97 12.99
N LEU A 201 -5.69 -18.81 13.56
CA LEU A 201 -4.60 -19.47 12.86
C LEU A 201 -5.10 -20.41 11.76
N ILE A 202 -6.09 -21.25 12.07
CA ILE A 202 -6.75 -22.14 11.10
C ILE A 202 -7.32 -21.33 9.94
N THR A 203 -7.99 -20.22 10.25
CA THR A 203 -8.59 -19.34 9.26
C THR A 203 -7.53 -18.81 8.29
N ILE A 204 -6.45 -18.25 8.81
CA ILE A 204 -5.35 -17.68 8.00
C ILE A 204 -4.68 -18.76 7.15
N GLN A 205 -4.45 -19.95 7.69
CA GLN A 205 -3.77 -21.04 6.98
C GLN A 205 -4.63 -21.70 5.89
N ASN A 206 -5.95 -21.54 5.93
CA ASN A 206 -6.89 -22.18 5.01
C ASN A 206 -7.74 -21.18 4.22
N LEU A 207 -7.32 -19.92 4.09
CA LEU A 207 -8.07 -18.86 3.39
C LEU A 207 -8.53 -19.23 1.97
N ARG A 208 -7.76 -20.06 1.26
CA ARG A 208 -7.98 -20.37 -0.18
C ARG A 208 -8.01 -21.86 -0.48
N GLY A 209 -8.10 -22.70 0.55
CA GLY A 209 -8.11 -24.16 0.43
C GLY A 209 -7.29 -24.85 1.51
N PRO A 210 -7.24 -26.20 1.51
CA PRO A 210 -6.50 -26.98 2.51
C PRO A 210 -5.01 -26.64 2.52
N GLY A 211 -4.55 -25.97 3.57
CA GLY A 211 -3.16 -25.50 3.69
C GLY A 211 -2.76 -24.41 2.68
N VAL A 212 -3.72 -23.89 1.91
CA VAL A 212 -3.51 -22.82 0.93
C VAL A 212 -4.01 -21.53 1.58
N GLY A 213 -3.09 -20.85 2.24
CA GLY A 213 -3.36 -19.59 2.93
C GLY A 213 -2.06 -18.93 3.34
N CYS A 214 -2.11 -18.18 4.41
CA CYS A 214 -0.95 -17.48 4.94
C CYS A 214 -0.27 -18.30 6.04
N PRO A 215 1.08 -18.31 6.10
CA PRO A 215 1.78 -19.00 7.16
C PRO A 215 1.49 -18.32 8.51
N ALA A 216 1.45 -19.07 9.60
CA ALA A 216 1.14 -18.53 10.94
C ALA A 216 2.05 -17.35 11.33
N VAL A 217 3.32 -17.43 10.95
CA VAL A 217 4.36 -16.39 11.14
C VAL A 217 4.07 -15.06 10.42
N SER A 218 3.03 -15.01 9.57
CA SER A 218 2.52 -13.76 8.99
C SER A 218 1.76 -12.88 9.98
N THR A 219 1.48 -13.38 11.18
CA THR A 219 0.83 -12.65 12.26
C THR A 219 1.56 -12.86 13.57
N THR A 220 1.09 -12.19 14.63
CA THR A 220 1.57 -12.43 16.00
C THR A 220 0.74 -13.48 16.76
N LEU A 221 -0.16 -14.20 16.08
CA LEU A 221 -1.10 -15.12 16.73
C LEU A 221 -0.39 -16.28 17.44
N SER A 222 0.69 -16.81 16.87
CA SER A 222 1.48 -17.86 17.53
C SER A 222 2.08 -17.36 18.85
N GLN A 223 2.63 -16.15 18.88
CA GLN A 223 3.16 -15.56 20.11
C GLN A 223 2.05 -15.26 21.14
N GLN A 224 0.89 -14.82 20.67
CA GLN A 224 -0.27 -14.62 21.54
C GLN A 224 -0.74 -15.95 22.16
N LEU A 225 -0.69 -17.04 21.40
CA LEU A 225 -1.03 -18.38 21.89
C LEU A 225 -0.06 -18.82 22.98
N GLU A 226 1.25 -18.67 22.76
CA GLU A 226 2.30 -18.99 23.73
C GLU A 226 2.18 -18.14 25.00
N ALA A 227 1.82 -16.87 24.87
CA ALA A 227 1.64 -15.96 26.02
C ALA A 227 0.46 -16.34 26.92
N LEU A 228 -0.46 -17.20 26.48
CA LEU A 228 -1.59 -17.68 27.28
C LEU A 228 -1.23 -18.91 28.16
N GLY A 229 0.01 -19.40 28.11
CA GLY A 229 0.49 -20.57 28.87
C GLY A 229 -0.17 -21.86 28.41
#